data_AF-A0A496R3W0-F1
#
_entry.id   AF-A0A496R3W0-F1
#
_cell.length_a   1.000
_cell.length_b   1.000
_cell.length_c   1.000
_cell.angle_alpha   90.00
_cell.angle_beta   90.00
_cell.angle_gamma   90.00
#
_symmetry.space_group_name_H-M   'P 1'
#
loop_
_entity.id
_entity.type
_entity.pdbx_description
1 polymer ?
#
loop_
_entity_poly.entity_id
_entity_poly.type
_entity_poly.pdbx_seq_one_letter_code
_entity_poly.pdbx_strand_id
1 'polypeptide(L)'
;MLNDYGGISRERMADILDTILNAKTITRNELAHKLNLSPSSIVKYINNLKELGLVKESGPVKSTGGRRSVSLEFDPEVGVNIALVFNLSSIEGALVNPAGAIMYEYSTKIFKGIDRDSLIERLTEVIQSLKDKSAAIGKRIFGIGLGMGDYMDMKRGISHKYLLAGNWADVPLKEIIESKFKLPFFLINDIDAGALGEKYYGRGMQVDNFAAVWLSETVGMGMVLNGTVYFGKKGSVGEIGHTTAVPGGRICTCGNRGCLETVATESYILERCREGLREGVHSEISERCGGKFERLDITDVVEASNS
;
A
#
# COMPACT_ATOMS: atom_id res chain seq x y z
N MET A 1 -4.67 15.85 12.81
CA MET A 1 -3.74 16.08 13.96
C MET A 1 -2.89 17.33 13.78
N LEU A 2 -2.62 17.77 12.56
CA LEU A 2 -1.95 19.05 12.30
C LEU A 2 -3.01 20.09 11.90
N ASN A 3 -3.67 20.72 12.87
CA ASN A 3 -4.23 22.06 12.63
C ASN A 3 -3.05 23.05 12.65
N ASP A 4 -3.21 24.28 12.15
CA ASP A 4 -2.19 25.32 12.29
C ASP A 4 -1.86 25.49 13.79
N TYR A 5 -0.74 24.91 14.22
CA TYR A 5 -0.38 24.80 15.63
C TYR A 5 0.67 25.87 15.91
N GLY A 6 0.31 26.89 16.69
CA GLY A 6 1.25 27.97 17.05
C GLY A 6 1.75 28.81 15.87
N GLY A 7 0.90 29.05 14.86
CA GLY A 7 1.26 29.86 13.68
C GLY A 7 2.23 29.17 12.72
N ILE A 8 2.14 27.84 12.63
CA ILE A 8 2.97 27.00 11.76
C ILE A 8 2.09 26.27 10.75
N SER A 9 2.46 26.37 9.46
CA SER A 9 1.75 25.69 8.37
C SER A 9 1.79 24.17 8.52
N ARG A 10 0.60 23.56 8.47
CA ARG A 10 0.40 22.11 8.36
C ARG A 10 1.21 21.49 7.22
N GLU A 11 1.20 22.11 6.05
CA GLU A 11 1.89 21.61 4.86
C GLU A 11 3.39 21.51 5.14
N ARG A 12 3.96 22.52 5.80
CA ARG A 12 5.38 22.51 6.12
C ARG A 12 5.77 21.42 7.14
N MET A 13 4.90 21.15 8.11
CA MET A 13 5.12 20.02 9.03
C MET A 13 5.04 18.67 8.30
N ALA A 14 4.15 18.55 7.30
CA ALA A 14 4.08 17.35 6.47
C ALA A 14 5.36 17.17 5.64
N ASP A 15 5.86 18.21 4.96
CA ASP A 15 7.12 18.16 4.20
C ASP A 15 8.30 17.70 5.07
N ILE A 16 8.38 18.22 6.30
CA ILE A 16 9.43 17.88 7.25
C ILE A 16 9.33 16.41 7.67
N LEU A 17 8.13 15.95 8.04
CA LEU A 17 7.92 14.55 8.43
C LEU A 17 8.19 13.59 7.27
N ASP A 18 7.76 13.94 6.06
CA ASP A 18 8.02 13.17 4.85
C ASP A 18 9.53 13.07 4.57
N THR A 19 10.27 14.18 4.72
CA THR A 19 11.72 14.18 4.55
C THR A 19 12.43 13.32 5.60
N ILE A 20 11.97 13.35 6.86
CA ILE A 20 12.50 12.50 7.94
C ILE A 20 12.20 11.03 7.64
N LEU A 21 10.97 10.71 7.23
CA LEU A 21 10.54 9.35 6.91
C LEU A 21 11.36 8.76 5.75
N ASN A 22 11.50 9.51 4.65
CA ASN A 22 12.29 9.12 3.48
C ASN A 22 13.78 8.91 3.81
N ALA A 23 14.34 9.70 4.73
CA ALA A 23 15.74 9.57 5.14
C ALA A 23 15.99 8.46 6.17
N LYS A 24 14.93 7.96 6.84
CA LYS A 24 14.93 7.16 8.08
C LYS A 24 15.55 7.89 9.28
N THR A 25 16.77 8.38 9.11
CA THR A 25 17.50 9.20 10.07
C THR A 25 18.11 10.40 9.37
N ILE A 26 17.94 11.60 9.93
CA ILE A 26 18.47 12.84 9.33
C ILE A 26 18.89 13.86 10.40
N THR A 27 19.97 14.60 10.17
CA THR A 27 20.36 15.70 11.05
C THR A 27 19.55 16.97 10.75
N ARG A 28 19.46 17.88 11.73
CA ARG A 28 18.82 19.19 11.54
C ARG A 28 19.44 20.00 10.41
N ASN A 29 20.76 19.91 10.21
CA ASN A 29 21.47 20.63 9.16
C ASN A 29 21.12 20.07 7.77
N GLU A 30 21.10 18.75 7.61
CA GLU A 30 20.68 18.11 6.35
C GLU A 30 19.22 18.45 6.03
N LEU A 31 18.34 18.43 7.04
CA LEU A 31 16.94 18.79 6.89
C LEU A 31 16.76 20.26 6.45
N ALA A 32 17.51 21.19 7.06
CA ALA A 32 17.55 22.60 6.67
C ALA A 32 17.98 22.77 5.21
N HIS A 33 19.03 22.06 4.80
CA HIS A 33 19.56 22.10 3.44
C HIS A 33 18.57 21.52 2.42
N LYS A 34 18.00 20.33 2.69
CA LYS A 34 17.04 19.66 1.78
C LYS A 34 15.77 20.47 1.56
N LEU A 35 15.26 21.11 2.62
CA LEU A 35 14.00 21.87 2.55
C LEU A 35 14.20 23.36 2.26
N ASN A 36 15.44 23.80 2.06
CA ASN A 36 15.80 25.21 1.89
C ASN A 36 15.21 26.11 3.00
N LEU A 37 15.37 25.69 4.26
CA LEU A 37 14.87 26.38 5.44
C LEU A 37 16.01 26.90 6.31
N SER A 38 15.77 28.01 7.00
CA SER A 38 16.74 28.54 7.96
C SER A 38 16.91 27.56 9.16
N PRO A 39 18.10 27.52 9.80
CA PRO A 39 18.31 26.68 10.98
C PRO A 39 17.32 26.98 12.13
N SER A 40 16.97 28.26 12.33
CA SER A 40 16.01 28.67 13.37
C SER A 40 14.59 28.18 13.08
N SER A 41 14.19 28.16 11.80
CA SER A 41 12.91 27.56 11.38
C SER A 41 12.90 26.07 11.70
N ILE A 42 13.91 25.32 11.29
CA ILE A 42 13.99 23.87 11.56
C ILE A 42 13.92 23.59 13.07
N VAL A 43 14.64 24.34 13.90
CA VAL A 43 14.55 24.17 15.36
C VAL A 43 13.12 24.35 15.87
N LYS A 44 12.40 25.38 15.39
CA LYS A 44 10.99 25.61 15.75
C LYS A 44 10.10 24.41 15.36
N TYR A 45 10.19 23.94 14.12
CA TYR A 45 9.38 22.81 13.64
C TYR A 45 9.70 21.51 14.40
N ILE A 46 10.99 21.20 14.59
CA ILE A 46 11.41 19.99 15.28
C ILE A 46 10.97 20.00 16.74
N ASN A 47 11.04 21.15 17.43
CA ASN A 47 10.55 21.24 18.80
C ASN A 47 9.05 20.93 18.89
N ASN A 48 8.22 21.49 17.99
CA ASN A 48 6.79 21.18 17.94
C ASN A 48 6.53 19.70 17.61
N LEU A 49 7.27 19.12 16.66
CA LEU A 49 7.13 17.70 16.34
C LEU A 49 7.55 16.78 17.49
N LYS A 50 8.56 17.17 18.27
CA LYS A 50 8.97 16.48 19.50
C LYS A 50 7.92 16.61 20.60
N GLU A 51 7.31 17.78 20.79
CA GLU A 51 6.21 17.99 21.75
C GLU A 51 4.99 17.14 21.40
N LEU A 52 4.72 16.94 20.09
CA LEU A 52 3.69 16.02 19.61
C LEU A 52 4.08 14.54 19.69
N GLY A 53 5.33 14.23 20.08
CA GLY A 53 5.88 12.87 20.13
C GLY A 53 6.15 12.25 18.75
N LEU A 54 6.05 13.01 17.66
CA LEU A 54 6.17 12.49 16.29
C LEU A 54 7.63 12.24 15.88
N VAL A 55 8.56 12.99 16.45
CA VAL A 55 9.99 12.90 16.14
C VAL A 55 10.78 12.71 17.42
N LYS A 56 11.79 11.85 17.38
CA LYS A 56 12.77 11.70 18.46
C LYS A 56 14.20 11.82 17.95
N GLU A 57 15.11 12.01 18.89
CA GLU A 57 16.53 12.03 18.61
C GLU A 57 17.07 10.60 18.60
N SER A 58 17.56 10.13 17.46
CA SER A 58 18.36 8.91 17.35
C SER A 58 19.83 9.26 17.66
N GLY A 59 20.55 8.33 18.29
CA GLY A 59 21.84 8.57 18.96
C GLY A 59 22.93 9.33 18.16
N PRO A 60 24.10 9.58 18.78
CA PRO A 60 25.12 10.44 18.18
C PRO A 60 25.64 9.92 16.83
N VAL A 61 25.72 10.80 15.83
CA VAL A 61 26.34 10.52 14.53
C VAL A 61 27.88 10.55 14.66
N LYS A 62 28.61 9.73 13.89
CA LYS A 62 30.07 9.83 13.78
C LYS A 62 30.45 11.23 13.31
N SER A 63 31.14 11.98 14.19
CA SER A 63 31.52 13.37 13.97
C SER A 63 32.73 13.49 13.03
N THR A 64 32.67 14.42 12.07
CA THR A 64 33.81 14.85 11.22
C THR A 64 34.53 16.09 11.78
N GLY A 65 34.22 16.50 13.02
CA GLY A 65 34.73 17.71 13.68
C GLY A 65 33.63 18.75 13.94
N GLY A 66 33.56 19.31 15.15
CA GLY A 66 32.52 20.25 15.61
C GLY A 66 31.57 19.68 16.67
N ARG A 67 30.59 20.48 17.14
CA ARG A 67 29.57 20.07 18.12
C ARG A 67 28.82 18.83 17.60
N ARG A 68 28.73 17.76 18.42
CA ARG A 68 28.07 16.49 18.04
C ARG A 68 26.67 16.75 17.49
N SER A 69 26.43 16.40 16.22
CA SER A 69 25.09 16.39 15.63
C SER A 69 24.35 15.14 16.09
N VAL A 70 23.10 15.32 16.49
CA VAL A 70 22.18 14.23 16.84
C VAL A 70 21.26 14.00 15.66
N SER A 71 21.03 12.74 15.30
CA SER A 71 20.08 12.38 14.24
C SER A 71 18.66 12.48 14.75
N LEU A 72 17.73 12.70 13.83
CA LEU A 72 16.30 12.71 14.07
C LEU A 72 15.67 11.56 13.30
N GLU A 73 14.66 10.93 13.89
CA GLU A 73 13.82 9.92 13.27
C GLU A 73 12.35 10.12 13.64
N PHE A 74 11.44 9.63 12.80
CA PHE A 74 10.02 9.54 13.16
C PHE A 74 9.91 8.53 14.29
N ASP A 75 9.28 8.88 15.42
CA ASP A 75 9.16 7.96 16.54
C ASP A 75 8.24 6.76 16.17
N PRO A 76 8.76 5.53 16.03
CA PRO A 76 7.95 4.36 15.75
C PRO A 76 6.94 4.04 16.87
N GLU A 77 7.17 4.55 18.09
CA GLU A 77 6.35 4.20 19.24
C GLU A 77 5.12 5.11 19.43
N VAL A 78 5.04 6.23 18.71
CA VAL A 78 4.01 7.27 18.89
C VAL A 78 2.58 6.79 18.60
N GLY A 79 2.42 5.73 17.81
CA GLY A 79 1.14 5.13 17.50
C GLY A 79 1.20 4.24 16.27
N VAL A 80 0.02 3.91 15.73
CA VAL A 80 -0.15 3.01 14.58
C VAL A 80 -1.21 3.54 13.62
N ASN A 81 -1.20 3.04 12.40
CA ASN A 81 -2.31 3.13 11.44
C ASN A 81 -2.92 1.74 11.26
N ILE A 82 -4.20 1.70 10.89
CA ILE A 82 -4.81 0.50 10.33
C ILE A 82 -4.60 0.57 8.81
N ALA A 83 -3.84 -0.36 8.25
CA ALA A 83 -3.70 -0.54 6.81
C ALA A 83 -4.55 -1.74 6.38
N LEU A 84 -5.32 -1.59 5.30
CA LEU A 84 -6.23 -2.61 4.79
C LEU A 84 -6.01 -2.80 3.29
N VAL A 85 -6.17 -4.03 2.82
CA VAL A 85 -6.17 -4.36 1.39
C VAL A 85 -7.41 -5.21 1.08
N PHE A 86 -8.11 -4.83 0.02
CA PHE A 86 -9.28 -5.55 -0.49
C PHE A 86 -8.86 -6.42 -1.69
N ASN A 87 -8.57 -7.69 -1.43
CA ASN A 87 -8.17 -8.67 -2.45
C ASN A 87 -9.39 -9.40 -3.02
N LEU A 88 -9.21 -10.24 -4.06
CA LEU A 88 -10.32 -10.98 -4.65
C LEU A 88 -10.80 -12.19 -3.81
N SER A 89 -10.04 -12.60 -2.80
CA SER A 89 -10.36 -13.75 -1.94
C SER A 89 -10.29 -13.47 -0.43
N SER A 90 -9.82 -12.29 -0.05
CA SER A 90 -9.69 -11.86 1.35
C SER A 90 -9.84 -10.35 1.51
N ILE A 91 -10.18 -9.94 2.74
CA ILE A 91 -9.85 -8.61 3.24
C ILE A 91 -8.76 -8.81 4.27
N GLU A 92 -7.63 -8.15 4.05
CA GLU A 92 -6.46 -8.22 4.92
C GLU A 92 -6.24 -6.88 5.60
N GLY A 93 -5.76 -6.92 6.83
CA GLY A 93 -5.50 -5.72 7.59
C GLY A 93 -4.37 -5.89 8.59
N ALA A 94 -3.67 -4.78 8.85
CA ALA A 94 -2.55 -4.74 9.77
C ALA A 94 -2.54 -3.46 10.61
N LEU A 95 -2.02 -3.57 11.84
CA LEU A 95 -1.54 -2.43 12.60
C LEU A 95 -0.10 -2.13 12.20
N VAL A 96 0.13 -0.96 11.63
CA VAL A 96 1.44 -0.56 11.09
C VAL A 96 1.92 0.70 11.80
N ASN A 97 3.13 0.67 12.34
CA ASN A 97 3.74 1.85 12.95
C ASN A 97 4.38 2.78 11.90
N PRO A 98 4.80 4.01 12.25
CA PRO A 98 5.41 4.94 11.30
C PRO A 98 6.71 4.46 10.64
N ALA A 99 7.39 3.47 11.22
CA ALA A 99 8.59 2.88 10.61
C ALA A 99 8.25 1.76 9.62
N GLY A 100 6.96 1.49 9.37
CA GLY A 100 6.49 0.42 8.48
C GLY A 100 6.45 -0.96 9.14
N ALA A 101 6.69 -1.06 10.45
CA ALA A 101 6.64 -2.34 11.14
C ALA A 101 5.19 -2.79 11.38
N ILE A 102 4.90 -4.02 10.95
CA ILE A 102 3.64 -4.70 11.20
C ILE A 102 3.63 -5.24 12.63
N MET A 103 2.71 -4.74 13.45
CA MET A 103 2.57 -5.13 14.86
C MET A 103 1.55 -6.24 15.07
N TYR A 104 0.57 -6.32 14.19
CA TYR A 104 -0.49 -7.32 14.23
C TYR A 104 -1.19 -7.38 12.89
N GLU A 105 -1.63 -8.57 12.49
CA GLU A 105 -2.36 -8.82 11.26
C GLU A 105 -3.67 -9.53 11.57
N TYR A 106 -4.68 -9.24 10.78
CA TYR A 106 -5.98 -9.89 10.82
C TYR A 106 -6.55 -9.96 9.42
N SER A 107 -7.16 -11.08 9.05
CA SER A 107 -7.77 -11.27 7.75
C SER A 107 -9.07 -12.05 7.84
N THR A 108 -9.95 -11.80 6.88
CA THR A 108 -11.18 -12.56 6.70
C THR A 108 -11.32 -12.95 5.23
N LYS A 109 -11.96 -14.09 4.96
CA LYS A 109 -12.17 -14.59 3.60
C LYS A 109 -13.42 -13.95 2.99
N ILE A 110 -13.36 -13.70 1.69
CA ILE A 110 -14.50 -13.28 0.87
C ILE A 110 -14.58 -14.16 -0.38
N PHE A 111 -15.68 -14.07 -1.10
CA PHE A 111 -15.93 -14.90 -2.27
C PHE A 111 -16.75 -14.14 -3.31
N LYS A 112 -16.65 -14.56 -4.58
CA LYS A 112 -17.44 -13.98 -5.67
C LYS A 112 -18.93 -14.17 -5.44
N GLY A 113 -19.72 -13.12 -5.66
CA GLY A 113 -21.17 -13.12 -5.46
C GLY A 113 -21.62 -12.74 -4.06
N ILE A 114 -20.68 -12.45 -3.15
CA ILE A 114 -20.98 -11.79 -1.88
C ILE A 114 -21.67 -10.44 -2.15
N ASP A 115 -22.67 -10.10 -1.34
CA ASP A 115 -23.38 -8.83 -1.48
C ASP A 115 -22.62 -7.68 -0.80
N ARG A 116 -22.96 -6.45 -1.20
CA ARG A 116 -22.40 -5.20 -0.69
C ARG A 116 -22.40 -5.12 0.83
N ASP A 117 -23.51 -5.42 1.49
CA ASP A 117 -23.65 -5.18 2.92
C ASP A 117 -22.81 -6.21 3.70
N SER A 118 -22.82 -7.47 3.27
CA SER A 118 -21.92 -8.50 3.80
C SER A 118 -20.42 -8.14 3.64
N LEU A 119 -20.01 -7.54 2.52
CA LEU A 119 -18.64 -7.07 2.34
C LEU A 119 -18.27 -5.92 3.28
N ILE A 120 -19.17 -4.96 3.46
CA ILE A 120 -18.96 -3.86 4.41
C ILE A 120 -18.88 -4.41 5.83
N GLU A 121 -19.72 -5.38 6.19
CA GLU A 121 -19.64 -6.06 7.50
C GLU A 121 -18.26 -6.68 7.71
N ARG A 122 -17.76 -7.46 6.74
CA ARG A 122 -16.41 -8.08 6.76
C ARG A 122 -15.30 -7.03 6.89
N LEU A 123 -15.38 -5.94 6.15
CA LEU A 123 -14.43 -4.83 6.26
C LEU A 123 -14.44 -4.24 7.68
N THR A 124 -15.63 -4.03 8.25
CA THR A 124 -15.75 -3.47 9.60
C THR A 124 -15.33 -4.45 10.69
N GLU A 125 -15.48 -5.75 10.49
CA GLU A 125 -14.98 -6.82 11.36
C GLU A 125 -13.45 -6.76 11.47
N VAL A 126 -12.75 -6.64 10.34
CA VAL A 126 -11.29 -6.48 10.31
C VAL A 126 -10.86 -5.21 11.04
N ILE A 127 -11.48 -4.06 10.74
CA ILE A 127 -11.15 -2.78 11.39
C ILE A 127 -11.38 -2.85 12.90
N GLN A 128 -12.50 -3.44 13.34
CA GLN A 128 -12.83 -3.58 14.76
C GLN A 128 -11.81 -4.46 15.48
N SER A 129 -11.43 -5.59 14.89
CA SER A 129 -10.41 -6.51 15.44
C SER A 129 -9.06 -5.81 15.64
N LEU A 130 -8.62 -5.04 14.65
CA LEU A 130 -7.37 -4.27 14.73
C LEU A 130 -7.47 -3.12 15.75
N LYS A 131 -8.63 -2.46 15.85
CA LYS A 131 -8.87 -1.41 16.84
C LYS A 131 -8.80 -1.94 18.27
N ASP A 132 -9.44 -3.08 18.52
CA ASP A 132 -9.42 -3.73 19.83
C ASP A 132 -8.01 -4.21 20.18
N LYS A 133 -7.27 -4.73 19.21
CA LYS A 133 -5.87 -5.09 19.41
C LYS A 133 -5.01 -3.87 19.75
N SER A 134 -5.18 -2.76 19.06
CA SER A 134 -4.45 -1.51 19.32
C SER A 134 -4.71 -1.00 20.74
N ALA A 135 -5.96 -1.07 21.20
CA ALA A 135 -6.32 -0.71 22.58
C ALA A 135 -5.65 -1.63 23.60
N ALA A 136 -5.63 -2.95 23.35
CA ALA A 136 -5.01 -3.93 24.24
C ALA A 136 -3.48 -3.73 24.39
N ILE A 137 -2.80 -3.24 23.35
CA ILE A 137 -1.36 -2.93 23.39
C ILE A 137 -1.07 -1.45 23.75
N GLY A 138 -2.09 -0.67 24.10
CA GLY A 138 -1.93 0.73 24.50
C GLY A 138 -1.44 1.66 23.38
N LYS A 139 -1.66 1.30 22.11
CA LYS A 139 -1.26 2.11 20.96
C LYS A 139 -2.41 2.96 20.45
N ARG A 140 -2.12 4.24 20.18
CA ARG A 140 -3.04 5.17 19.54
C ARG A 140 -3.13 4.88 18.04
N ILE A 141 -4.35 4.94 17.49
CA ILE A 141 -4.58 4.83 16.04
C ILE A 141 -4.68 6.23 15.42
N PHE A 142 -3.93 6.48 14.36
CA PHE A 142 -3.92 7.77 13.65
C PHE A 142 -4.94 7.87 12.52
N GLY A 143 -5.18 6.76 11.83
CA GLY A 143 -6.12 6.68 10.72
C GLY A 143 -6.23 5.27 10.18
N ILE A 144 -7.10 5.14 9.17
CA ILE A 144 -7.39 3.90 8.46
C ILE A 144 -7.11 4.16 6.96
N GLY A 145 -6.28 3.34 6.34
CA GLY A 145 -6.06 3.32 4.89
C GLY A 145 -6.60 2.04 4.27
N LEU A 146 -7.32 2.13 3.16
CA LEU A 146 -7.80 0.98 2.39
C LEU A 146 -7.28 1.07 0.95
N GLY A 147 -6.44 0.12 0.58
CA GLY A 147 -6.11 -0.20 -0.81
C GLY A 147 -7.17 -1.12 -1.40
N MET A 148 -7.73 -0.78 -2.56
CA MET A 148 -8.61 -1.67 -3.29
C MET A 148 -8.44 -1.49 -4.81
N GLY A 149 -8.80 -2.51 -5.59
CA GLY A 149 -8.92 -2.38 -7.03
C GLY A 149 -10.19 -1.63 -7.45
N ASP A 150 -10.41 -1.55 -8.77
CA ASP A 150 -11.56 -0.93 -9.44
C ASP A 150 -11.61 0.62 -9.46
N TYR A 151 -12.62 1.15 -10.16
CA TYR A 151 -12.86 2.58 -10.34
C TYR A 151 -13.42 3.23 -9.06
N MET A 152 -12.80 4.33 -8.63
CA MET A 152 -13.14 5.02 -7.39
C MET A 152 -12.87 6.53 -7.45
N ASP A 153 -13.55 7.29 -6.58
CA ASP A 153 -13.19 8.66 -6.23
C ASP A 153 -12.43 8.62 -4.90
N MET A 154 -11.10 8.61 -4.97
CA MET A 154 -10.23 8.59 -3.77
C MET A 154 -10.41 9.83 -2.88
N LYS A 155 -10.74 10.99 -3.47
CA LYS A 155 -10.88 12.25 -2.73
C LYS A 155 -12.14 12.25 -1.87
N ARG A 156 -13.26 11.79 -2.45
CA ARG A 156 -14.54 11.65 -1.73
C ARG A 156 -14.58 10.35 -0.91
N GLY A 157 -13.71 9.39 -1.24
CA GLY A 157 -13.69 8.05 -0.65
C GLY A 157 -14.91 7.22 -1.02
N ILE A 158 -15.27 7.27 -2.31
CA ILE A 158 -16.40 6.53 -2.89
C ILE A 158 -15.82 5.46 -3.82
N SER A 159 -16.20 4.20 -3.60
CA SER A 159 -15.89 3.11 -4.53
C SER A 159 -17.08 2.91 -5.47
N HIS A 160 -16.87 3.10 -6.77
CA HIS A 160 -17.98 3.09 -7.73
C HIS A 160 -18.38 1.67 -8.12
N LYS A 161 -17.43 0.73 -8.16
CA LYS A 161 -17.64 -0.67 -8.53
C LYS A 161 -16.69 -1.55 -7.74
N TYR A 162 -17.07 -2.82 -7.56
CA TYR A 162 -16.18 -3.85 -7.05
C TYR A 162 -16.48 -5.19 -7.71
N LEU A 163 -15.46 -5.84 -8.28
CA LEU A 163 -15.59 -7.03 -9.12
C LEU A 163 -16.39 -8.17 -8.49
N LEU A 164 -16.27 -8.38 -7.18
CA LEU A 164 -16.88 -9.54 -6.50
C LEU A 164 -18.36 -9.35 -6.15
N ALA A 165 -18.86 -8.12 -6.09
CA ALA A 165 -20.19 -7.82 -5.57
C ALA A 165 -21.05 -7.12 -6.63
N GLY A 166 -22.00 -7.85 -7.21
CA GLY A 166 -22.84 -7.36 -8.32
C GLY A 166 -23.75 -6.18 -7.95
N ASN A 167 -24.08 -6.01 -6.66
CA ASN A 167 -24.84 -4.87 -6.13
C ASN A 167 -23.95 -3.75 -5.56
N TRP A 168 -22.64 -3.79 -5.81
CA TRP A 168 -21.72 -2.73 -5.39
C TRP A 168 -21.75 -1.57 -6.39
N ALA A 169 -22.37 -0.46 -5.98
CA ALA A 169 -22.46 0.76 -6.77
C ALA A 169 -22.35 1.99 -5.87
N ASP A 170 -21.43 2.89 -6.22
CA ASP A 170 -21.24 4.20 -5.58
C ASP A 170 -21.19 4.16 -4.04
N VAL A 171 -20.46 3.20 -3.48
CA VAL A 171 -20.39 2.95 -2.04
C VAL A 171 -19.55 4.03 -1.34
N PRO A 172 -20.11 4.84 -0.43
CA PRO A 172 -19.40 5.93 0.24
C PRO A 172 -18.59 5.41 1.44
N LEU A 173 -17.55 4.62 1.15
CA LEU A 173 -16.71 3.96 2.17
C LEU A 173 -16.20 4.93 3.23
N LYS A 174 -15.74 6.13 2.83
CA LYS A 174 -15.26 7.13 3.79
C LYS A 174 -16.33 7.52 4.80
N GLU A 175 -17.53 7.85 4.35
CA GLU A 175 -18.63 8.22 5.25
C GLU A 175 -18.98 7.07 6.20
N ILE A 176 -19.11 5.86 5.68
CA ILE A 176 -19.48 4.65 6.45
C ILE A 176 -18.43 4.38 7.53
N ILE A 177 -17.15 4.37 7.16
CA ILE A 177 -16.06 4.01 8.07
C ILE A 177 -15.76 5.14 9.07
N GLU A 178 -15.69 6.40 8.64
CA GLU A 178 -15.45 7.54 9.55
C GLU A 178 -16.60 7.70 10.54
N SER A 179 -17.86 7.47 10.10
CA SER A 179 -19.03 7.53 10.99
C SER A 179 -19.01 6.45 12.06
N LYS A 180 -18.61 5.23 11.72
CA LYS A 180 -18.57 4.08 12.65
C LYS A 180 -17.39 4.15 13.61
N PHE A 181 -16.18 4.44 13.12
CA PHE A 181 -14.96 4.31 13.92
C PHE A 181 -14.45 5.62 14.52
N LYS A 182 -14.94 6.78 14.03
CA LYS A 182 -14.50 8.12 14.44
C LYS A 182 -12.99 8.33 14.23
N LEU A 183 -12.45 7.74 13.16
CA LEU A 183 -11.06 7.86 12.73
C LEU A 183 -11.01 8.35 11.28
N PRO A 184 -10.00 9.13 10.88
CA PRO A 184 -9.81 9.50 9.47
C PRO A 184 -9.66 8.25 8.59
N PHE A 185 -10.35 8.24 7.45
CA PHE A 185 -10.29 7.16 6.47
C PHE A 185 -9.78 7.67 5.12
N PHE A 186 -8.87 6.90 4.53
CA PHE A 186 -8.28 7.16 3.22
C PHE A 186 -8.51 5.97 2.31
N LEU A 187 -9.10 6.24 1.15
CA LEU A 187 -9.27 5.27 0.07
C LEU A 187 -8.19 5.50 -0.97
N ILE A 188 -7.54 4.43 -1.39
CA ILE A 188 -6.50 4.47 -2.42
C ILE A 188 -6.63 3.24 -3.32
N ASN A 189 -6.22 3.38 -4.57
CA ASN A 189 -6.02 2.23 -5.43
C ASN A 189 -4.93 1.30 -4.85
N ASP A 190 -5.12 -0.01 -4.94
CA ASP A 190 -4.20 -1.04 -4.41
C ASP A 190 -2.79 -0.98 -5.03
N ILE A 191 -2.69 -0.77 -6.34
CA ILE A 191 -1.43 -0.62 -7.07
C ILE A 191 -0.69 0.66 -6.64
N ASP A 192 -1.40 1.77 -6.52
CA ASP A 192 -0.83 3.03 -6.01
C ASP A 192 -0.38 2.90 -4.54
N ALA A 193 -1.13 2.17 -3.71
CA ALA A 193 -0.75 1.86 -2.34
C ALA A 193 0.52 1.01 -2.28
N GLY A 194 0.64 0.01 -3.17
CA GLY A 194 1.86 -0.77 -3.35
C GLY A 194 3.05 0.12 -3.71
N ALA A 195 2.87 1.09 -4.59
CA ALA A 195 3.93 2.02 -4.98
C ALA A 195 4.36 2.95 -3.82
N LEU A 196 3.41 3.39 -2.98
CA LEU A 196 3.74 4.09 -1.73
C LEU A 196 4.54 3.18 -0.79
N GLY A 197 4.15 1.92 -0.66
CA GLY A 197 4.87 0.92 0.14
C GLY A 197 6.32 0.78 -0.32
N GLU A 198 6.54 0.63 -1.62
CA GLU A 198 7.87 0.57 -2.21
C GLU A 198 8.67 1.86 -2.02
N LYS A 199 8.03 3.02 -2.14
CA LYS A 199 8.68 4.33 -1.93
C LYS A 199 9.15 4.52 -0.49
N TYR A 200 8.33 4.19 0.51
CA TYR A 200 8.66 4.49 1.90
C TYR A 200 9.39 3.36 2.62
N TYR A 201 9.16 2.11 2.25
CA TYR A 201 9.63 0.94 3.00
C TYR A 201 10.33 -0.12 2.15
N GLY A 202 10.17 -0.08 0.83
CA GLY A 202 10.71 -1.08 -0.10
C GLY A 202 11.94 -0.62 -0.90
N ARG A 203 12.08 -1.11 -2.12
CA ARG A 203 13.23 -0.85 -2.99
C ARG A 203 13.23 0.57 -3.58
N GLY A 204 12.09 1.26 -3.51
CA GLY A 204 11.88 2.62 -4.00
C GLY A 204 12.44 3.73 -3.10
N MET A 205 12.93 3.43 -1.90
CA MET A 205 13.34 4.46 -0.91
C MET A 205 14.37 5.47 -1.42
N GLN A 206 15.37 5.00 -2.19
CA GLN A 206 16.50 5.84 -2.63
C GLN A 206 16.36 6.34 -4.07
N VAL A 207 15.19 6.13 -4.68
CA VAL A 207 14.92 6.56 -6.07
C VAL A 207 13.70 7.47 -6.09
N ASP A 208 13.82 8.54 -6.87
CA ASP A 208 12.73 9.52 -7.03
C ASP A 208 11.82 9.20 -8.21
N ASN A 209 12.27 8.34 -9.12
CA ASN A 209 11.51 7.95 -10.30
C ASN A 209 11.57 6.44 -10.46
N PHE A 210 10.42 5.76 -10.37
CA PHE A 210 10.31 4.34 -10.67
C PHE A 210 8.87 3.97 -11.07
N ALA A 211 8.75 2.84 -11.74
CA ALA A 211 7.47 2.16 -11.94
C ALA A 211 7.57 0.79 -11.29
N ALA A 212 6.53 0.40 -10.54
CA ALA A 212 6.39 -0.91 -9.96
C ALA A 212 5.24 -1.62 -10.67
N VAL A 213 5.48 -2.83 -11.15
CA VAL A 213 4.49 -3.62 -11.91
C VAL A 213 4.13 -4.84 -11.07
N TRP A 214 2.83 -4.98 -10.77
CA TRP A 214 2.29 -6.15 -10.11
C TRP A 214 1.69 -7.09 -11.14
N LEU A 215 2.16 -8.33 -11.11
CA LEU A 215 1.66 -9.45 -11.88
C LEU A 215 1.13 -10.49 -10.89
N SER A 216 -0.18 -10.57 -10.75
CA SER A 216 -0.83 -11.47 -9.80
C SER A 216 -2.20 -11.91 -10.36
N GLU A 217 -3.27 -11.82 -9.58
CA GLU A 217 -4.65 -11.99 -10.02
C GLU A 217 -5.03 -10.96 -11.11
N THR A 218 -4.44 -9.76 -11.04
CA THR A 218 -4.58 -8.66 -12.02
C THR A 218 -3.20 -8.15 -12.43
N VAL A 219 -3.18 -7.30 -13.47
CA VAL A 219 -1.94 -6.66 -13.94
C VAL A 219 -2.05 -5.14 -13.88
N GLY A 220 -1.23 -4.54 -13.01
CA GLY A 220 -1.24 -3.09 -12.78
C GLY A 220 0.16 -2.51 -12.60
N MET A 221 0.27 -1.19 -12.77
CA MET A 221 1.52 -0.45 -12.63
C MET A 221 1.38 0.82 -11.80
N GLY A 222 2.07 0.88 -10.66
CA GLY A 222 2.17 2.10 -9.86
C GLY A 222 3.39 2.91 -10.30
N MET A 223 3.26 4.23 -10.35
CA MET A 223 4.35 5.12 -10.76
C MET A 223 4.68 6.12 -9.66
N VAL A 224 5.97 6.28 -9.37
CA VAL A 224 6.50 7.37 -8.56
C VAL A 224 7.34 8.25 -9.45
N LEU A 225 7.02 9.54 -9.49
CA LEU A 225 7.72 10.56 -10.27
C LEU A 225 8.09 11.72 -9.34
N ASN A 226 9.35 12.13 -9.37
CA ASN A 226 9.90 13.16 -8.47
C ASN A 226 9.57 12.91 -6.99
N GLY A 227 9.68 11.66 -6.55
CA GLY A 227 9.44 11.22 -5.18
C GLY A 227 7.97 11.10 -4.78
N THR A 228 7.02 11.43 -5.67
CA THR A 228 5.58 11.39 -5.38
C THR A 228 4.87 10.36 -6.25
N VAL A 229 3.89 9.64 -5.70
CA VAL A 229 3.05 8.74 -6.50
C VAL A 229 2.23 9.55 -7.51
N TYR A 230 2.23 9.07 -8.75
CA TYR A 230 1.54 9.69 -9.86
C TYR A 230 0.17 9.03 -10.09
N PHE A 231 -0.85 9.57 -9.46
CA PHE A 231 -2.25 9.12 -9.59
C PHE A 231 -2.90 9.48 -10.95
N GLY A 232 -2.27 10.38 -11.71
CA GLY A 232 -2.85 11.02 -12.90
C GLY A 232 -4.12 11.82 -12.63
N LYS A 233 -4.80 12.22 -13.72
CA LYS A 233 -5.94 13.17 -13.63
C LYS A 233 -7.19 12.58 -12.97
N LYS A 234 -7.42 11.28 -13.15
CA LYS A 234 -8.64 10.58 -12.70
C LYS A 234 -8.37 9.49 -11.66
N GLY A 235 -7.13 9.31 -11.19
CA GLY A 235 -6.83 8.24 -10.23
C GLY A 235 -6.89 6.83 -10.81
N SER A 236 -6.58 6.68 -12.11
CA SER A 236 -6.59 5.40 -12.83
C SER A 236 -5.46 5.40 -13.86
N VAL A 237 -4.26 5.69 -13.38
CA VAL A 237 -3.02 5.49 -14.14
C VAL A 237 -2.55 4.07 -13.88
N GLY A 238 -1.85 3.49 -14.84
CA GLY A 238 -1.22 2.19 -14.60
C GLY A 238 -2.08 0.98 -14.91
N GLU A 239 -3.21 1.17 -15.58
CA GLU A 239 -4.09 0.12 -16.12
C GLU A 239 -3.45 -0.62 -17.33
N ILE A 240 -2.15 -0.93 -17.22
CA ILE A 240 -1.38 -1.56 -18.30
C ILE A 240 -1.89 -2.97 -18.61
N GLY A 241 -2.53 -3.63 -17.63
CA GLY A 241 -3.22 -4.91 -17.82
C GLY A 241 -4.27 -4.86 -18.94
N HIS A 242 -4.86 -3.69 -19.21
CA HIS A 242 -5.88 -3.53 -20.25
C HIS A 242 -5.33 -3.05 -21.60
N THR A 243 -4.01 -2.89 -21.74
CA THR A 243 -3.38 -2.64 -23.04
C THR A 243 -3.40 -3.88 -23.94
N THR A 244 -3.60 -3.73 -25.24
CA THR A 244 -3.62 -4.86 -26.17
C THR A 244 -2.21 -5.44 -26.35
N ALA A 245 -1.97 -6.61 -25.76
CA ALA A 245 -0.75 -7.39 -25.92
C ALA A 245 -0.88 -8.41 -27.07
N VAL A 246 -2.07 -9.00 -27.26
CA VAL A 246 -2.33 -10.03 -28.29
C VAL A 246 -3.53 -9.62 -29.15
N PRO A 247 -3.32 -8.96 -30.30
CA PRO A 247 -4.42 -8.57 -31.19
C PRO A 247 -5.36 -9.75 -31.51
N GLY A 248 -6.66 -9.56 -31.28
CA GLY A 248 -7.68 -10.60 -31.50
C GLY A 248 -7.70 -11.72 -30.45
N GLY A 249 -6.94 -11.61 -29.37
CA GLY A 249 -6.84 -12.61 -28.31
C GLY A 249 -8.10 -12.79 -27.45
N ARG A 250 -7.89 -13.36 -26.24
CA ARG A 250 -8.96 -13.65 -25.27
C ARG A 250 -9.77 -12.40 -24.92
N ILE A 251 -11.05 -12.59 -24.62
CA ILE A 251 -11.90 -11.51 -24.11
C ILE A 251 -11.45 -11.19 -22.68
N CYS A 252 -11.20 -9.92 -22.41
CA CYS A 252 -10.88 -9.40 -21.09
C CYS A 252 -12.16 -9.03 -20.33
N THR A 253 -12.09 -9.01 -19.00
CA THR A 253 -13.17 -8.56 -18.10
C THR A 253 -13.57 -7.11 -18.35
N CYS A 254 -12.66 -6.27 -18.87
CA CYS A 254 -12.97 -4.91 -19.27
C CYS A 254 -13.82 -4.80 -20.56
N GLY A 255 -14.04 -5.92 -21.27
CA GLY A 255 -14.83 -6.01 -22.51
C GLY A 255 -14.00 -5.96 -23.80
N ASN A 256 -12.73 -5.56 -23.73
CA ASN A 256 -11.81 -5.59 -24.87
C ASN A 256 -11.28 -7.00 -25.16
N ARG A 257 -10.50 -7.14 -26.23
CA ARG A 257 -9.80 -8.39 -26.59
C ARG A 257 -8.30 -8.21 -26.58
N GLY A 258 -7.60 -9.26 -26.13
CA GLY A 258 -6.15 -9.32 -26.22
C GLY A 258 -5.41 -8.50 -25.18
N CYS A 259 -6.07 -8.12 -24.08
CA CYS A 259 -5.45 -7.35 -23.02
C CYS A 259 -4.28 -8.12 -22.38
N LEU A 260 -3.23 -7.42 -21.93
CA LEU A 260 -2.06 -8.01 -21.26
C LEU A 260 -2.46 -8.92 -20.09
N GLU A 261 -3.46 -8.51 -19.30
CA GLU A 261 -3.99 -9.28 -18.18
C GLU A 261 -4.53 -10.66 -18.59
N THR A 262 -4.98 -10.82 -19.84
CA THR A 262 -5.47 -12.12 -20.34
C THR A 262 -4.36 -13.14 -20.60
N VAL A 263 -3.10 -12.73 -20.54
CA VAL A 263 -1.92 -13.56 -20.84
C VAL A 263 -0.79 -13.44 -19.81
N ALA A 264 -0.95 -12.62 -18.77
CA ALA A 264 0.10 -12.31 -17.80
C ALA A 264 -0.35 -12.42 -16.33
N THR A 265 -1.53 -12.99 -16.08
CA THR A 265 -2.00 -13.27 -14.71
C THR A 265 -1.53 -14.63 -14.23
N GLU A 266 -1.53 -14.80 -12.91
CA GLU A 266 -1.25 -16.07 -12.25
C GLU A 266 -2.11 -17.21 -12.82
N SER A 267 -3.42 -16.97 -12.96
CA SER A 267 -4.35 -17.98 -13.48
C SER A 267 -4.00 -18.43 -14.91
N TYR A 268 -3.55 -17.51 -15.77
CA TYR A 268 -3.10 -17.83 -17.12
C TYR A 268 -1.82 -18.68 -17.11
N ILE A 269 -0.84 -18.30 -16.27
CA ILE A 269 0.42 -19.05 -16.13
C ILE A 269 0.12 -20.49 -15.69
N LEU A 270 -0.71 -20.66 -14.66
CA LEU A 270 -1.10 -21.97 -14.14
C LEU A 270 -1.86 -22.81 -15.18
N GLU A 271 -2.75 -22.20 -15.96
CA GLU A 271 -3.44 -22.86 -17.07
C GLU A 271 -2.43 -23.41 -18.08
N ARG A 272 -1.48 -22.58 -18.53
CA ARG A 272 -0.45 -22.97 -19.51
C ARG A 272 0.49 -24.05 -18.98
N CYS A 273 0.89 -23.99 -17.71
CA CYS A 273 1.68 -25.05 -17.08
C CYS A 273 0.92 -26.38 -17.06
N ARG A 274 -0.37 -26.38 -16.67
CA ARG A 274 -1.20 -27.59 -16.66
C ARG A 274 -1.39 -28.18 -18.06
N GLU A 275 -1.56 -27.34 -19.07
CA GLU A 275 -1.66 -27.78 -20.47
C GLU A 275 -0.36 -28.48 -20.92
N GLY A 276 0.80 -27.85 -20.71
CA GLY A 276 2.09 -28.45 -21.08
C GLY A 276 2.36 -29.78 -20.35
N LEU A 277 2.03 -29.85 -19.06
CA LEU A 277 2.17 -31.09 -18.28
C LEU A 277 1.27 -32.22 -18.81
N ARG A 278 0.04 -31.90 -19.24
CA ARG A 278 -0.88 -32.88 -19.85
C ARG A 278 -0.41 -33.35 -21.23
N GLU A 279 0.28 -32.49 -21.98
CA GLU A 279 0.90 -32.80 -23.26
C GLU A 279 2.22 -33.59 -23.11
N GLY A 280 2.68 -33.84 -21.88
CA GLY A 280 3.87 -34.65 -21.60
C GLY A 280 5.17 -33.86 -21.55
N VAL A 281 5.13 -32.53 -21.40
CA VAL A 281 6.33 -31.71 -21.19
C VAL A 281 7.00 -32.14 -19.88
N HIS A 282 8.26 -32.55 -19.97
CA HIS A 282 9.06 -32.91 -18.80
C HIS A 282 9.46 -31.63 -18.03
N SER A 283 9.10 -31.55 -16.76
CA SER A 283 9.37 -30.39 -15.91
C SER A 283 9.40 -30.78 -14.44
N GLU A 284 10.26 -30.14 -13.64
CA GLU A 284 10.28 -30.27 -12.18
C GLU A 284 8.94 -29.88 -11.53
N ILE A 285 8.12 -29.08 -12.22
CA ILE A 285 6.76 -28.73 -11.79
C ILE A 285 5.91 -30.01 -11.57
N SER A 286 6.12 -31.04 -12.39
CA SER A 286 5.38 -32.31 -12.28
C SER A 286 5.66 -33.06 -10.98
N GLU A 287 6.91 -32.98 -10.51
CA GLU A 287 7.37 -33.60 -9.26
C GLU A 287 6.84 -32.82 -8.05
N ARG A 288 6.89 -31.48 -8.14
CA ARG A 288 6.44 -30.56 -7.08
C ARG A 288 4.94 -30.67 -6.79
N CYS A 289 4.11 -30.84 -7.82
CA CYS A 289 2.67 -31.05 -7.64
C CYS A 289 2.27 -32.51 -7.33
N GLY A 290 3.26 -33.42 -7.14
CA GLY A 290 3.01 -34.84 -6.85
C GLY A 290 2.18 -35.54 -7.92
N GLY A 291 2.33 -35.13 -9.19
CA GLY A 291 1.55 -35.62 -10.32
C GLY A 291 0.07 -35.22 -10.35
N LYS A 292 -0.38 -34.33 -9.45
CA LYS A 292 -1.78 -33.83 -9.40
C LYS A 292 -1.83 -32.38 -9.89
N PHE A 293 -1.92 -32.20 -11.20
CA PHE A 293 -1.81 -30.90 -11.86
C PHE A 293 -2.89 -29.89 -11.42
N GLU A 294 -4.03 -30.37 -10.94
CA GLU A 294 -5.12 -29.54 -10.41
C GLU A 294 -4.73 -28.82 -9.11
N ARG A 295 -3.70 -29.31 -8.40
CA ARG A 295 -3.19 -28.71 -7.16
C ARG A 295 -2.03 -27.74 -7.38
N LEU A 296 -1.62 -27.56 -8.64
CA LEU A 296 -0.52 -26.66 -8.97
C LEU A 296 -0.83 -25.24 -8.49
N ASP A 297 0.09 -24.70 -7.69
CA ASP A 297 0.09 -23.33 -7.21
C ASP A 297 1.21 -22.51 -7.89
N ILE A 298 1.10 -21.18 -7.86
CA ILE A 298 2.10 -20.31 -8.49
C ILE A 298 3.48 -20.43 -7.83
N THR A 299 3.52 -20.74 -6.53
CA THR A 299 4.77 -20.96 -5.81
C THR A 299 5.56 -22.13 -6.39
N ASP A 300 4.89 -23.23 -6.77
CA ASP A 300 5.52 -24.37 -7.43
C ASP A 300 6.22 -23.97 -8.74
N VAL A 301 5.56 -23.10 -9.53
CA VAL A 301 6.07 -22.62 -10.81
C VAL A 301 7.27 -21.68 -10.60
N VAL A 302 7.17 -20.75 -9.64
CA VAL A 302 8.24 -19.81 -9.33
C VAL A 302 9.48 -20.55 -8.81
N GLU A 303 9.32 -21.50 -7.90
CA GLU A 303 10.44 -22.28 -7.39
C GLU A 303 11.11 -23.11 -8.49
N ALA A 304 10.34 -23.75 -9.36
CA ALA A 304 10.88 -24.52 -10.50
C ALA A 304 11.57 -23.65 -11.57
N SER A 305 11.27 -22.34 -11.62
CA SER A 305 11.94 -21.41 -12.54
C SER A 305 13.29 -20.91 -12.02
N ASN A 306 13.57 -21.12 -10.74
CA ASN A 306 14.79 -20.69 -10.06
C ASN A 306 15.78 -21.83 -9.80
N SER A 307 15.42 -23.09 -10.11
CA SER A 307 16.32 -24.25 -10.14
C SER A 307 17.10 -24.35 -11.46
#